data_AF-A0A2P5Y0I3-F1
#
_entry.id   AF-A0A2P5Y0I3-F1
#
_cell.length_a   1.000
_cell.length_b   1.000
_cell.length_c   1.000
_cell.angle_alpha   90.00
_cell.angle_beta   90.00
_cell.angle_gamma   90.00
#
_symmetry.space_group_name_H-M   'P 1'
#
loop_
_entity.id
_entity.type
_entity.pdbx_description
1 polymer ?
#
loop_
_entity_poly.entity_id
_entity_poly.type
_entity_poly.pdbx_seq_one_letter_code
_entity_poly.pdbx_strand_id
1 'polypeptide(L)'
;MAQSFAFEIAGKVLEKLGTGTYERISLAWGVGEEFEKLKQTLAAIRAVVLVPWMLNNNRLLTLSSLIGCKNLIDEFEIQALRRQVLEQGSIGRKVRHFFSGSNFLAIRFRMGNKIKKANEMLNEIAAKTANFHLTEKHETNVIHRERETSSFVQTSSVIGRDEAKQHLVNFLKNPADGEDIPVLPTVRIGGIGKTTLAKLMFNEESVKSHFELRIWVCVTEDFDTKQLMIKIIKSATGMNCNDMNKEELHKVLQDCLNEGEEKQHDNLVKIREGIVQKCKGVALAVKTLGSLLRSTRVQHEWEVVRDSELVKLKQEENDILPALKLSYDHLPWYLKQCFAFCSVFPKDFEFGHYRLIRLWMANGFLQSRYENEEPEDIGNRYLQ
;
A
#
# COMPACT_ATOMS: atom_id res chain seq x y z
N MET A 1 3.51 -2.64 -14.69
CA MET A 1 3.61 -1.45 -13.83
C MET A 1 3.50 -0.16 -14.65
N ALA A 2 4.48 0.20 -15.50
CA ALA A 2 4.41 1.42 -16.33
C ALA A 2 3.19 1.52 -17.28
N GLN A 3 2.76 0.40 -17.88
CA GLN A 3 1.56 0.33 -18.73
C GLN A 3 0.26 0.60 -17.96
N SER A 4 0.06 -0.11 -16.85
CA SER A 4 -1.09 0.08 -15.96
C SER A 4 -1.12 1.51 -15.38
N PHE A 5 0.04 2.07 -15.02
CA PHE A 5 0.13 3.46 -14.53
C PHE A 5 -0.21 4.50 -15.62
N ALA A 6 0.30 4.34 -16.84
CA ALA A 6 -0.06 5.21 -17.97
C ALA A 6 -1.56 5.13 -18.31
N PHE A 7 -2.11 3.91 -18.30
CA PHE A 7 -3.53 3.66 -18.57
C PHE A 7 -4.42 4.32 -17.51
N GLU A 8 -4.06 4.21 -16.22
CA GLU A 8 -4.80 4.81 -15.11
C GLU A 8 -4.73 6.34 -15.14
N ILE A 9 -3.57 6.93 -15.40
CA ILE A 9 -3.43 8.40 -15.54
C ILE A 9 -4.27 8.92 -16.71
N ALA A 10 -4.16 8.31 -17.89
CA ALA A 10 -4.95 8.70 -19.05
C ALA A 10 -6.45 8.61 -18.78
N GLY A 11 -6.89 7.59 -18.03
CA GLY A 11 -8.27 7.43 -17.58
C GLY A 11 -8.75 8.54 -16.67
N LYS A 12 -8.02 8.81 -15.59
CA LYS A 12 -8.35 9.88 -14.62
C LYS A 12 -8.41 11.25 -15.29
N VAL A 13 -7.51 11.50 -16.24
CA VAL A 13 -7.50 12.74 -17.01
C VAL A 13 -8.71 12.85 -17.93
N LEU A 14 -9.06 11.77 -18.67
CA LEU A 14 -10.24 11.73 -19.53
C LEU A 14 -11.54 11.93 -18.73
N GLU A 15 -11.65 11.27 -17.57
CA GLU A 15 -12.78 11.40 -16.67
C GLU A 15 -12.95 12.84 -16.20
N LYS A 16 -11.86 13.49 -15.74
CA LYS A 16 -11.88 14.91 -15.37
C LYS A 16 -12.34 15.81 -16.54
N LEU A 17 -11.76 15.62 -17.72
CA LEU A 17 -12.08 16.40 -18.92
C LEU A 17 -13.55 16.23 -19.37
N GLY A 18 -14.18 15.10 -19.03
CA GLY A 18 -15.58 14.79 -19.32
C GLY A 18 -16.60 15.37 -18.31
N THR A 19 -16.14 16.01 -17.23
CA THR A 19 -17.05 16.61 -16.24
C THR A 19 -17.64 17.94 -16.74
N GLY A 20 -18.89 18.24 -16.33
CA GLY A 20 -19.55 19.51 -16.66
C GLY A 20 -18.83 20.76 -16.13
N THR A 21 -17.95 20.61 -15.14
CA THR A 21 -17.03 21.65 -14.67
C THR A 21 -16.02 22.05 -15.75
N TYR A 22 -15.45 21.09 -16.46
CA TYR A 22 -14.45 21.36 -17.50
C TYR A 22 -15.06 21.92 -18.79
N GLU A 23 -16.33 21.63 -19.10
CA GLU A 23 -17.06 22.30 -20.19
C GLU A 23 -17.21 23.80 -19.92
N ARG A 24 -17.53 24.18 -18.68
CA ARG A 24 -17.63 25.60 -18.29
C ARG A 24 -16.27 26.29 -18.32
N ILE A 25 -15.21 25.61 -17.89
CA ILE A 25 -13.82 26.11 -17.98
C ILE A 25 -13.43 26.29 -19.45
N SER A 26 -13.67 25.30 -20.29
CA SER A 26 -13.39 25.31 -21.72
C SER A 26 -14.04 26.52 -22.41
N LEU A 27 -15.34 26.76 -22.17
CA LEU A 27 -16.07 27.90 -22.72
C LEU A 27 -15.54 29.24 -22.21
N ALA A 28 -15.30 29.35 -20.90
CA ALA A 28 -14.80 30.58 -20.28
C ALA A 28 -13.39 30.96 -20.76
N TRP A 29 -12.60 29.98 -21.21
CA TRP A 29 -11.23 30.14 -21.64
C TRP A 29 -11.06 30.08 -23.16
N GLY A 30 -12.11 29.73 -23.91
CA GLY A 30 -12.12 29.66 -25.38
C GLY A 30 -11.11 28.67 -25.94
N VAL A 31 -10.95 27.52 -25.26
CA VAL A 31 -9.99 26.46 -25.60
C VAL A 31 -10.71 25.14 -25.88
N GLY A 32 -12.00 25.20 -26.20
CA GLY A 32 -12.82 23.99 -26.32
C GLY A 32 -12.38 23.05 -27.42
N GLU A 33 -11.90 23.59 -28.54
CA GLU A 33 -11.34 22.78 -29.62
C GLU A 33 -10.07 22.04 -29.17
N GLU A 34 -9.20 22.70 -28.41
CA GLU A 34 -7.98 22.12 -27.87
C GLU A 34 -8.26 21.07 -26.80
N PHE A 35 -9.25 21.30 -25.94
CA PHE A 35 -9.69 20.32 -24.95
C PHE A 35 -10.27 19.07 -25.62
N GLU A 36 -11.02 19.22 -26.71
CA GLU A 36 -11.61 18.09 -27.42
C GLU A 36 -10.55 17.28 -28.19
N LYS A 37 -9.58 17.96 -28.82
CA LYS A 37 -8.39 17.30 -29.39
C LYS A 37 -7.61 16.52 -28.33
N LEU A 38 -7.43 17.11 -27.15
CA LEU A 38 -6.73 16.47 -26.03
C LEU A 38 -7.44 15.18 -25.59
N LYS A 39 -8.77 15.21 -25.45
CA LYS A 39 -9.58 14.03 -25.14
C LYS A 39 -9.41 12.93 -26.19
N GLN A 40 -9.53 13.26 -27.47
CA GLN A 40 -9.41 12.28 -28.56
C GLN A 40 -8.03 11.62 -28.57
N THR A 41 -6.96 12.40 -28.43
CA THR A 41 -5.59 11.88 -28.41
C THR A 41 -5.33 11.02 -27.16
N LEU A 42 -5.82 11.42 -25.99
CA LEU A 42 -5.70 10.61 -24.77
C LEU A 42 -6.50 9.32 -24.84
N ALA A 43 -7.68 9.32 -25.48
CA ALA A 43 -8.47 8.12 -25.71
C ALA A 43 -7.73 7.15 -26.64
N ALA A 44 -7.15 7.65 -27.74
CA ALA A 44 -6.32 6.86 -28.65
C ALA A 44 -5.08 6.28 -27.94
N ILE A 45 -4.36 7.08 -27.17
CA ILE A 45 -3.21 6.60 -26.37
C ILE A 45 -3.65 5.56 -25.35
N ARG A 46 -4.77 5.76 -24.65
CA ARG A 46 -5.31 4.80 -23.67
C ARG A 46 -5.65 3.45 -24.31
N ALA A 47 -6.25 3.46 -25.50
CA ALA A 47 -6.55 2.25 -26.26
C ALA A 47 -5.28 1.49 -26.65
N VAL A 48 -4.22 2.21 -27.05
CA VAL A 48 -2.98 1.60 -27.54
C VAL A 48 -2.00 1.22 -26.40
N VAL A 49 -2.06 1.87 -25.23
CA VAL A 49 -1.23 1.55 -24.05
C VAL A 49 -1.45 0.12 -23.53
N LEU A 50 -2.59 -0.50 -23.86
CA LEU A 50 -2.88 -1.90 -23.58
C LEU A 50 -1.98 -2.87 -24.38
N VAL A 51 -1.33 -2.40 -25.45
CA VAL A 51 -0.47 -3.23 -26.30
C VAL A 51 0.93 -3.40 -25.69
N PRO A 52 1.38 -4.62 -25.36
CA PRO A 52 2.57 -4.86 -24.54
C PRO A 52 3.90 -4.30 -25.07
N TRP A 53 4.05 -4.11 -26.38
CA TRP A 53 5.32 -3.76 -27.03
C TRP A 53 5.53 -2.26 -27.26
N MET A 54 4.45 -1.48 -27.22
CA MET A 54 4.41 -0.04 -27.54
C MET A 54 5.28 0.82 -26.60
N LEU A 55 5.37 0.40 -25.35
CA LEU A 55 6.07 1.15 -24.31
C LEU A 55 7.59 0.89 -24.27
N ASN A 56 8.17 -0.05 -25.03
CA ASN A 56 9.58 -0.42 -24.79
C ASN A 56 10.60 0.64 -25.25
N ASN A 57 10.30 1.42 -26.31
CA ASN A 57 11.23 2.42 -26.86
C ASN A 57 10.98 3.86 -26.38
N ASN A 58 9.74 4.23 -26.01
CA ASN A 58 9.35 5.61 -25.64
C ASN A 58 8.72 5.73 -24.23
N ARG A 59 8.96 4.75 -23.35
CA ARG A 59 8.33 4.60 -22.02
C ARG A 59 8.32 5.85 -21.17
N LEU A 60 9.48 6.47 -21.02
CA LEU A 60 9.68 7.63 -20.16
C LEU A 60 9.04 8.89 -20.74
N LEU A 61 9.12 9.07 -22.06
CA LEU A 61 8.53 10.20 -22.78
C LEU A 61 7.00 10.18 -22.74
N THR A 62 6.37 9.01 -22.92
CA THR A 62 4.92 8.87 -22.84
C THR A 62 4.41 9.12 -21.42
N LEU A 63 5.09 8.58 -20.41
CA LEU A 63 4.73 8.79 -19.00
C LEU A 63 4.93 10.25 -18.56
N SER A 64 6.05 10.88 -18.91
CA SER A 64 6.31 12.28 -18.58
C SER A 64 5.28 13.21 -19.22
N SER A 65 4.84 12.90 -20.45
CA SER A 65 3.84 13.70 -21.17
C SER A 65 2.44 13.54 -20.57
N LEU A 66 2.05 12.33 -20.16
CA LEU A 66 0.78 12.08 -19.47
C LEU A 66 0.72 12.75 -18.09
N ILE A 67 1.82 12.69 -17.33
CA ILE A 67 1.95 13.41 -16.06
C ILE A 67 1.88 14.93 -16.30
N GLY A 68 2.54 15.43 -17.36
CA GLY A 68 2.47 16.83 -17.75
C GLY A 68 1.05 17.29 -18.08
N CYS A 69 0.24 16.44 -18.74
CA CYS A 69 -1.16 16.74 -19.04
C CYS A 69 -2.02 16.79 -17.78
N LYS A 70 -1.80 15.86 -16.83
CA LYS A 70 -2.47 15.89 -15.53
C LYS A 70 -2.17 17.19 -14.79
N ASN A 71 -0.90 17.56 -14.67
CA ASN A 71 -0.47 18.80 -14.02
C ASN A 71 -1.06 20.06 -14.69
N LEU A 72 -1.14 20.05 -16.03
CA LEU A 72 -1.74 21.16 -16.78
C LEU A 72 -3.23 21.31 -16.47
N ILE A 73 -3.95 20.20 -16.39
CA ILE A 73 -5.39 20.17 -16.10
C ILE A 73 -5.66 20.63 -14.67
N ASP A 74 -4.88 20.16 -13.70
CA ASP A 74 -4.95 20.64 -12.33
C ASP A 74 -4.63 22.16 -12.25
N GLU A 75 -3.71 22.69 -13.08
CA GLU A 75 -3.45 24.12 -13.19
C GLU A 75 -4.65 24.92 -13.74
N PHE A 76 -5.39 24.39 -14.72
CA PHE A 76 -6.63 25.01 -15.20
C PHE A 76 -7.68 25.09 -14.09
N GLU A 77 -7.80 24.03 -13.29
CA GLU A 77 -8.73 23.95 -12.16
C GLU A 77 -8.41 25.00 -11.09
N ILE A 78 -7.13 25.10 -10.71
CA ILE A 78 -6.63 26.10 -9.76
C ILE A 78 -6.94 27.52 -10.25
N GLN A 79 -6.72 27.83 -11.53
CA GLN A 79 -6.99 29.15 -12.07
C GLN A 79 -8.48 29.45 -12.19
N ALA A 80 -9.31 28.44 -12.48
CA ALA A 80 -10.76 28.58 -12.49
C ALA A 80 -11.31 28.89 -11.09
N LEU A 81 -10.84 28.19 -10.06
CA LEU A 81 -11.19 28.46 -8.65
C LEU A 81 -10.73 29.86 -8.22
N ARG A 82 -9.50 30.24 -8.57
CA ARG A 82 -8.96 31.57 -8.29
C ARG A 82 -9.83 32.67 -8.90
N ARG A 83 -10.37 32.46 -10.11
CA ARG A 83 -11.29 33.39 -10.75
C ARG A 83 -12.62 33.52 -9.99
N GLN A 84 -13.21 32.41 -9.55
CA GLN A 84 -14.45 32.44 -8.77
C GLN A 84 -14.29 33.23 -7.47
N VAL A 85 -13.17 33.04 -6.76
CA VAL A 85 -12.86 33.79 -5.53
C VAL A 85 -12.67 35.28 -5.80
N LEU A 86 -12.05 35.65 -6.94
CA LEU A 86 -11.85 37.05 -7.33
C LEU A 86 -13.15 37.74 -7.77
N GLU A 87 -14.07 36.99 -8.39
CA GLU A 87 -15.39 37.48 -8.78
C GLU A 87 -16.29 37.82 -7.57
N GLN A 88 -16.01 37.25 -6.40
CA GLN A 88 -16.67 37.56 -5.12
C GLN A 88 -16.10 38.81 -4.40
N GLY A 89 -15.04 39.44 -4.91
CA GLY A 89 -14.40 40.62 -4.30
C GLY A 89 -15.00 41.99 -4.70
N SER A 90 -14.63 43.06 -3.97
CA SER A 90 -15.02 44.44 -4.28
C SER A 90 -14.54 44.91 -5.67
N ILE A 91 -15.28 45.85 -6.30
CA ILE A 91 -15.00 46.41 -7.63
C ILE A 91 -13.55 46.95 -7.74
N GLY A 92 -13.04 47.64 -6.71
CA GLY A 92 -11.67 48.16 -6.71
C GLY A 92 -10.59 47.07 -6.74
N ARG A 93 -10.87 45.90 -6.13
CA ARG A 93 -9.98 44.73 -6.16
C ARG A 93 -10.01 44.04 -7.54
N LYS A 94 -11.17 44.02 -8.20
CA LYS A 94 -11.33 43.52 -9.58
C LYS A 94 -10.52 44.36 -10.59
N VAL A 95 -10.62 45.68 -10.50
CA VAL A 95 -9.91 46.61 -11.40
C VAL A 95 -8.39 46.55 -11.17
N ARG A 96 -7.91 46.51 -9.91
CA ARG A 96 -6.48 46.43 -9.59
C ARG A 96 -5.82 45.14 -10.10
N HIS A 97 -6.55 44.03 -10.15
CA HIS A 97 -6.05 42.77 -10.70
C HIS A 97 -6.03 42.74 -12.23
N PHE A 98 -6.91 43.49 -12.89
CA PHE A 98 -6.90 43.62 -14.35
C PHE A 98 -5.60 44.25 -14.86
N PHE A 99 -5.02 45.19 -14.10
CA PHE A 99 -3.75 45.86 -14.41
C PHE A 99 -2.51 45.19 -13.79
N SER A 100 -2.67 44.06 -13.10
CA SER A 100 -1.55 43.27 -12.56
C SER A 100 -0.98 42.33 -13.62
N GLY A 101 0.29 41.91 -13.49
CA GLY A 101 0.89 40.83 -14.30
C GLY A 101 0.17 39.47 -14.21
N SER A 102 -0.86 39.39 -13.37
CA SER A 102 -1.86 38.31 -13.28
C SER A 102 -3.18 38.63 -14.03
N ASN A 103 -3.15 39.45 -15.09
CA ASN A 103 -4.32 39.80 -15.88
C ASN A 103 -4.96 38.53 -16.49
N PHE A 104 -6.27 38.38 -16.33
CA PHE A 104 -7.05 37.25 -16.84
C PHE A 104 -6.80 36.97 -18.33
N LEU A 105 -6.67 38.00 -19.17
CA LEU A 105 -6.40 37.83 -20.59
C LEU A 105 -5.00 37.23 -20.84
N ALA A 106 -4.00 37.67 -20.09
CA ALA A 106 -2.64 37.14 -20.18
C ALA A 106 -2.55 35.69 -19.68
N ILE A 107 -3.27 35.36 -18.59
CA ILE A 107 -3.37 33.98 -18.07
C ILE A 107 -4.10 33.09 -19.07
N ARG A 108 -5.22 33.56 -19.65
CA ARG A 108 -5.99 32.85 -20.67
C ARG A 108 -5.12 32.53 -21.89
N PHE A 109 -4.39 33.52 -22.40
CA PHE A 109 -3.47 33.33 -23.52
C PHE A 109 -2.33 32.34 -23.18
N ARG A 110 -1.74 32.47 -21.98
CA ARG A 110 -0.69 31.55 -21.51
C ARG A 110 -1.18 30.12 -21.43
N MET A 111 -2.36 29.89 -20.87
CA MET A 111 -2.94 28.56 -20.71
C MET A 111 -3.39 27.97 -22.05
N GLY A 112 -3.94 28.79 -22.95
CA GLY A 112 -4.22 28.40 -24.35
C GLY A 112 -2.96 27.91 -25.08
N ASN A 113 -1.84 28.63 -24.94
CA ASN A 113 -0.57 28.18 -25.52
C ASN A 113 -0.03 26.90 -24.87
N LYS A 114 -0.24 26.70 -23.55
CA LYS A 114 0.19 25.48 -22.86
C LYS A 114 -0.58 24.26 -23.33
N ILE A 115 -1.91 24.35 -23.46
CA ILE A 115 -2.72 23.22 -23.95
C ILE A 115 -2.43 22.89 -25.41
N LYS A 116 -2.18 23.92 -26.23
CA LYS A 116 -1.74 23.72 -27.62
C LYS A 116 -0.44 22.93 -27.70
N LYS A 117 0.57 23.30 -26.90
CA LYS A 117 1.84 22.57 -26.81
C LYS A 117 1.67 21.13 -26.32
N ALA A 118 0.78 20.90 -25.34
CA ALA A 118 0.48 19.56 -24.85
C ALA A 118 -0.16 18.69 -25.94
N ASN A 119 -1.09 19.25 -26.70
CA ASN A 119 -1.68 18.56 -27.86
C ASN A 119 -0.67 18.23 -28.94
N GLU A 120 0.23 19.16 -29.28
CA GLU A 120 1.31 18.92 -30.23
C GLU A 120 2.22 17.75 -29.77
N MET A 121 2.65 17.77 -28.50
CA MET A 121 3.48 16.70 -27.93
C MET A 121 2.78 15.33 -27.93
N LEU A 122 1.50 15.27 -27.55
CA LEU A 122 0.76 14.01 -27.54
C LEU A 122 0.43 13.52 -28.95
N ASN A 123 0.17 14.42 -29.90
CA ASN A 123 -0.07 14.05 -31.29
C ASN A 123 1.20 13.51 -31.96
N GLU A 124 2.38 14.03 -31.64
CA GLU A 124 3.64 13.43 -32.08
C GLU A 124 3.82 12.01 -31.54
N ILE A 125 3.44 11.78 -30.28
CA ILE A 125 3.46 10.44 -29.68
C ILE A 125 2.44 9.54 -30.39
N ALA A 126 1.22 10.02 -30.62
CA ALA A 126 0.17 9.28 -31.32
C ALA A 126 0.53 8.98 -32.79
N ALA A 127 1.19 9.90 -33.50
CA ALA A 127 1.65 9.69 -34.87
C ALA A 127 2.79 8.65 -34.92
N LYS A 128 3.75 8.73 -34.00
CA LYS A 128 4.76 7.67 -33.80
C LYS A 128 4.10 6.33 -33.46
N THR A 129 2.93 6.37 -32.81
CA THR A 129 2.13 5.21 -32.44
C THR A 129 1.33 4.63 -33.60
N ALA A 130 0.86 5.43 -34.55
CA ALA A 130 0.10 4.98 -35.72
C ALA A 130 0.97 4.30 -36.79
N ASN A 131 2.26 4.65 -36.86
CA ASN A 131 3.26 3.97 -37.72
C ASN A 131 3.46 2.48 -37.36
N PHE A 132 2.97 2.09 -36.19
CA PHE A 132 2.91 0.74 -35.72
C PHE A 132 1.53 0.18 -36.07
N HIS A 133 1.36 -0.30 -37.30
CA HIS A 133 0.10 -0.85 -37.83
C HIS A 133 -0.52 -1.88 -36.88
N LEU A 134 -1.45 -1.43 -36.04
CA LEU A 134 -2.25 -2.26 -35.15
C LEU A 134 -3.67 -2.18 -35.66
N THR A 135 -4.04 -3.16 -36.48
CA THR A 135 -5.43 -3.41 -36.85
C THR A 135 -6.21 -3.69 -35.56
N GLU A 136 -7.27 -2.91 -35.32
CA GLU A 136 -8.28 -3.21 -34.30
C GLU A 136 -8.77 -4.65 -34.51
N LYS A 137 -8.30 -5.57 -33.66
CA LYS A 137 -8.99 -6.83 -33.47
C LYS A 137 -9.96 -6.60 -32.34
N HIS A 138 -11.24 -6.58 -32.72
CA HIS A 138 -12.36 -6.82 -31.83
C HIS A 138 -12.01 -7.92 -30.83
N GLU A 139 -12.32 -7.64 -29.57
CA GLU A 139 -12.41 -8.63 -28.51
C GLU A 139 -13.05 -9.90 -29.05
N THR A 140 -12.26 -10.95 -29.21
CA THR A 140 -12.75 -12.33 -29.17
C THR A 140 -11.54 -13.23 -29.01
N ASN A 141 -11.56 -13.93 -27.89
CA ASN A 141 -10.69 -15.05 -27.55
C ASN A 141 -9.21 -14.64 -27.46
N VAL A 142 -8.89 -13.94 -26.37
CA VAL A 142 -7.59 -14.13 -25.74
C VAL A 142 -7.45 -15.63 -25.54
N ILE A 143 -6.61 -16.27 -26.34
CA ILE A 143 -6.06 -17.56 -25.97
C ILE A 143 -5.33 -17.27 -24.67
N HIS A 144 -5.99 -17.52 -23.54
CA HIS A 144 -5.38 -17.45 -22.23
C HIS A 144 -4.21 -18.43 -22.30
N ARG A 145 -2.99 -17.91 -22.48
CA ARG A 145 -1.80 -18.66 -22.14
C ARG A 145 -1.86 -18.79 -20.63
N GLU A 146 -2.47 -19.87 -20.15
CA GLU A 146 -2.47 -20.23 -18.75
C GLU A 146 -1.02 -20.22 -18.26
N ARG A 147 -0.69 -19.19 -17.50
CA ARG A 147 0.66 -18.96 -17.01
C ARG A 147 0.79 -19.77 -15.73
N GLU A 148 1.09 -21.05 -15.87
CA GLU A 148 1.23 -21.93 -14.73
C GLU A 148 2.64 -21.86 -14.14
N THR A 149 2.75 -21.91 -12.81
CA THR A 149 4.03 -22.04 -12.12
C THR A 149 3.97 -23.22 -11.16
N SER A 150 4.83 -24.21 -11.39
CA SER A 150 5.01 -25.35 -10.49
C SER A 150 6.01 -25.03 -9.38
N SER A 151 5.95 -25.74 -8.25
CA SER A 151 6.94 -25.62 -7.18
C SER A 151 8.32 -26.19 -7.55
N PHE A 152 8.44 -26.98 -8.63
CA PHE A 152 9.68 -27.62 -9.05
C PHE A 152 10.71 -26.65 -9.64
N VAL A 153 11.99 -26.82 -9.24
CA VAL A 153 13.16 -26.15 -9.82
C VAL A 153 14.33 -27.11 -9.92
N GLN A 154 15.00 -27.10 -11.06
CA GLN A 154 16.31 -27.72 -11.23
C GLN A 154 17.40 -26.80 -10.65
N THR A 155 17.84 -27.09 -9.42
CA THR A 155 18.78 -26.29 -8.64
C THR A 155 20.14 -26.07 -9.32
N SER A 156 20.58 -27.00 -10.17
CA SER A 156 21.86 -26.92 -10.89
C SER A 156 21.94 -25.81 -11.94
N SER A 157 20.81 -25.20 -12.31
CA SER A 157 20.71 -24.14 -13.32
C SER A 157 20.73 -22.71 -12.75
N VAL A 158 20.76 -22.55 -11.42
CA VAL A 158 20.67 -21.24 -10.78
C VAL A 158 21.99 -20.87 -10.13
N ILE A 159 22.60 -19.76 -10.54
CA ILE A 159 23.92 -19.30 -10.08
C ILE A 159 23.78 -17.97 -9.33
N GLY A 160 24.53 -17.81 -8.22
CA GLY A 160 24.74 -16.50 -7.56
C GLY A 160 23.55 -15.97 -6.76
N ARG A 161 22.66 -16.84 -6.27
CA ARG A 161 21.46 -16.45 -5.50
C ARG A 161 21.48 -16.94 -4.05
N ASP A 162 22.55 -17.56 -3.60
CA ASP A 162 22.62 -18.21 -2.29
C ASP A 162 22.55 -17.24 -1.11
N GLU A 163 23.25 -16.10 -1.19
CA GLU A 163 23.23 -15.08 -0.14
C GLU A 163 21.83 -14.47 0.04
N ALA A 164 21.18 -14.08 -1.06
CA ALA A 164 19.82 -13.55 -1.04
C ALA A 164 18.81 -14.59 -0.54
N LYS A 165 18.97 -15.86 -0.94
CA LYS A 165 18.15 -16.99 -0.45
C LYS A 165 18.31 -17.15 1.07
N GLN A 166 19.53 -17.21 1.57
CA GLN A 166 19.82 -17.39 3.00
C GLN A 166 19.25 -16.23 3.84
N HIS A 167 19.43 -14.99 3.40
CA HIS A 167 18.88 -13.82 4.09
C HIS A 167 17.35 -13.90 4.22
N LEU A 168 16.65 -14.25 3.14
CA LEU A 168 15.20 -14.34 3.14
C LEU A 168 14.67 -15.56 3.91
N VAL A 169 15.38 -16.68 3.87
CA VAL A 169 15.04 -17.87 4.68
C VAL A 169 15.18 -17.58 6.17
N ASN A 170 16.24 -16.89 6.58
CA ASN A 170 16.42 -16.48 7.97
C ASN A 170 15.30 -15.54 8.43
N PHE A 171 14.87 -14.61 7.56
CA PHE A 171 13.73 -13.74 7.83
C PHE A 171 12.41 -14.51 8.00
N LEU A 172 12.15 -15.54 7.19
CA LEU A 172 10.95 -16.37 7.30
C LEU A 172 10.92 -17.22 8.58
N LYS A 173 12.09 -17.64 9.06
CA LYS A 173 12.22 -18.44 10.28
C LYS A 173 12.11 -17.63 11.56
N ASN A 174 12.61 -16.40 11.52
CA ASN A 174 12.66 -15.50 12.67
C ASN A 174 12.02 -14.16 12.28
N PRO A 175 10.69 -14.11 12.13
CA PRO A 175 10.01 -12.85 11.85
C PRO A 175 10.21 -11.87 13.01
N ALA A 176 10.66 -10.66 12.72
CA ALA A 176 10.83 -9.61 13.73
C ALA A 176 9.49 -8.91 14.00
N ASP A 177 9.07 -8.95 15.27
CA ASP A 177 8.09 -8.15 16.00
C ASP A 177 6.79 -7.69 15.29
N GLY A 178 5.66 -8.24 15.74
CA GLY A 178 4.39 -7.49 15.86
C GLY A 178 3.26 -7.78 14.88
N GLU A 179 3.44 -8.61 13.86
CA GLU A 179 2.34 -9.07 12.98
C GLU A 179 2.05 -10.56 13.19
N ASP A 180 0.78 -10.92 13.37
CA ASP A 180 0.31 -12.30 13.60
C ASP A 180 0.73 -13.27 12.46
N ILE A 181 1.07 -12.76 11.26
CA ILE A 181 1.48 -13.55 10.09
C ILE A 181 2.57 -12.80 9.29
N PRO A 182 3.81 -13.32 9.17
CA PRO A 182 4.86 -12.65 8.41
C PRO A 182 4.62 -12.73 6.90
N VAL A 183 4.53 -11.55 6.25
CA VAL A 183 4.35 -11.44 4.79
C VAL A 183 5.65 -11.00 4.12
N LEU A 184 6.14 -11.78 3.14
CA LEU A 184 7.35 -11.46 2.38
C LEU A 184 7.04 -11.02 0.93
N PRO A 185 6.84 -9.73 0.66
CA PRO A 185 6.58 -9.24 -0.69
C PRO A 185 7.86 -9.24 -1.55
N THR A 186 7.87 -9.97 -2.66
CA THR A 186 8.98 -9.97 -3.63
C THR A 186 8.63 -9.13 -4.87
N VAL A 187 9.02 -7.85 -4.88
CA VAL A 187 8.68 -6.91 -5.97
C VAL A 187 9.90 -6.58 -6.84
N ARG A 188 9.84 -6.86 -8.15
CA ARG A 188 10.85 -6.49 -9.16
C ARG A 188 10.23 -6.47 -10.57
N ILE A 189 11.03 -6.18 -11.60
CA ILE A 189 10.67 -6.30 -13.03
C ILE A 189 10.50 -7.79 -13.42
N GLY A 190 9.61 -8.08 -14.37
CA GLY A 190 9.38 -9.44 -14.90
C GLY A 190 10.64 -10.06 -15.51
N GLY A 191 10.77 -11.38 -15.47
CA GLY A 191 11.92 -12.11 -16.04
C GLY A 191 13.19 -12.16 -15.18
N ILE A 192 13.26 -11.39 -14.09
CA ILE A 192 14.45 -11.32 -13.21
C ILE A 192 14.68 -12.58 -12.34
N GLY A 193 13.78 -13.56 -12.38
CA GLY A 193 13.85 -14.78 -11.58
C GLY A 193 13.17 -14.71 -10.20
N LYS A 194 12.17 -13.84 -10.00
CA LYS A 194 11.39 -13.79 -8.74
C LYS A 194 10.79 -15.13 -8.36
N THR A 195 10.06 -15.74 -9.28
CA THR A 195 9.46 -17.06 -9.08
C THR A 195 10.54 -18.11 -8.84
N THR A 196 11.67 -18.03 -9.55
CA THR A 196 12.82 -18.91 -9.32
C THR A 196 13.36 -18.80 -7.89
N LEU A 197 13.51 -17.59 -7.36
CA LEU A 197 13.96 -17.36 -5.99
C LEU A 197 12.95 -17.91 -4.97
N ALA A 198 11.66 -17.63 -5.16
CA ALA A 198 10.60 -18.16 -4.30
C ALA A 198 10.58 -19.70 -4.29
N LYS A 199 10.73 -20.33 -5.47
CA LYS A 199 10.82 -21.79 -5.56
C LYS A 199 12.09 -22.36 -4.92
N LEU A 200 13.22 -21.65 -4.99
CA LEU A 200 14.46 -22.05 -4.31
C LEU A 200 14.31 -22.02 -2.80
N MET A 201 13.65 -20.99 -2.26
CA MET A 201 13.34 -20.90 -0.83
C MET A 201 12.33 -21.95 -0.40
N PHE A 202 11.26 -22.16 -1.18
CA PHE A 202 10.21 -23.13 -0.89
C PHE A 202 10.75 -24.57 -0.78
N ASN A 203 11.75 -24.93 -1.58
CA ASN A 203 12.36 -26.26 -1.60
C ASN A 203 13.62 -26.39 -0.72
N GLU A 204 14.00 -25.34 -0.01
CA GLU A 204 15.20 -25.33 0.85
C GLU A 204 14.97 -26.25 2.07
N GLU A 205 15.99 -27.01 2.46
CA GLU A 205 15.85 -28.07 3.46
C GLU A 205 15.52 -27.52 4.85
N SER A 206 16.08 -26.36 5.17
CA SER A 206 15.84 -25.69 6.43
C SER A 206 14.42 -25.09 6.50
N VAL A 207 13.79 -24.73 5.38
CA VAL A 207 12.37 -24.35 5.27
C VAL A 207 11.46 -25.58 5.35
N LYS A 208 11.81 -26.67 4.66
CA LYS A 208 11.07 -27.95 4.72
C LYS A 208 10.94 -28.51 6.13
N SER A 209 12.01 -28.38 6.92
CA SER A 209 12.05 -28.87 8.30
C SER A 209 11.36 -27.93 9.30
N HIS A 210 11.23 -26.64 8.98
CA HIS A 210 10.63 -25.65 9.87
C HIS A 210 9.10 -25.54 9.69
N PHE A 211 8.60 -25.68 8.46
CA PHE A 211 7.16 -25.56 8.16
C PHE A 211 6.56 -26.93 7.84
N GLU A 212 5.69 -27.42 8.71
CA GLU A 212 4.98 -28.70 8.55
C GLU A 212 4.08 -28.69 7.31
N LEU A 213 3.36 -27.59 7.07
CA LEU A 213 2.50 -27.39 5.91
C LEU A 213 3.09 -26.33 4.98
N ARG A 214 3.25 -26.67 3.69
CA ARG A 214 3.76 -25.77 2.65
C ARG A 214 2.88 -25.85 1.41
N ILE A 215 2.31 -24.72 1.02
CA ILE A 215 1.32 -24.64 -0.04
C ILE A 215 1.89 -23.77 -1.18
N TRP A 216 1.81 -24.24 -2.42
CA TRP A 216 2.21 -23.48 -3.61
C TRP A 216 1.03 -23.28 -4.55
N VAL A 217 0.59 -22.03 -4.74
CA VAL A 217 -0.54 -21.71 -5.60
C VAL A 217 -0.20 -20.59 -6.58
N CYS A 218 -0.54 -20.81 -7.86
CA CYS A 218 -0.44 -19.82 -8.91
C CYS A 218 -1.79 -19.12 -9.09
N VAL A 219 -1.81 -17.81 -8.90
CA VAL A 219 -3.01 -16.97 -9.11
C VAL A 219 -2.97 -16.41 -10.53
N THR A 220 -4.06 -16.61 -11.27
CA THR A 220 -4.26 -16.14 -12.65
C THR A 220 -4.78 -14.70 -12.66
N GLU A 221 -4.71 -14.03 -13.82
CA GLU A 221 -5.29 -12.68 -13.98
C GLU A 221 -6.81 -12.70 -13.80
N ASP A 222 -7.48 -13.77 -14.25
CA ASP A 222 -8.87 -14.05 -13.92
C ASP A 222 -8.95 -14.63 -12.51
N PHE A 223 -9.11 -13.76 -11.52
CA PHE A 223 -9.17 -14.10 -10.10
C PHE A 223 -10.57 -14.59 -9.72
N ASP A 224 -10.67 -15.88 -9.37
CA ASP A 224 -11.87 -16.48 -8.77
C ASP A 224 -11.51 -17.04 -7.38
N THR A 225 -12.18 -16.51 -6.36
CA THR A 225 -11.99 -16.91 -4.96
C THR A 225 -12.30 -18.39 -4.73
N LYS A 226 -13.33 -18.95 -5.38
CA LYS A 226 -13.70 -20.37 -5.24
C LYS A 226 -12.60 -21.25 -5.82
N GLN A 227 -12.13 -20.93 -7.03
CA GLN A 227 -11.03 -21.68 -7.67
C GLN A 227 -9.73 -21.58 -6.89
N LEU A 228 -9.46 -20.42 -6.27
CA LEU A 228 -8.29 -20.24 -5.41
C LEU A 228 -8.37 -21.13 -4.17
N MET A 229 -9.51 -21.15 -3.46
CA MET A 229 -9.72 -22.01 -2.29
C MET A 229 -9.51 -23.49 -2.64
N ILE A 230 -10.08 -23.94 -3.77
CA ILE A 230 -9.91 -25.31 -4.27
C ILE A 230 -8.42 -25.61 -4.53
N LYS A 231 -7.69 -24.70 -5.19
CA LYS A 231 -6.25 -24.87 -5.46
C LYS A 231 -5.41 -24.92 -4.18
N ILE A 232 -5.75 -24.13 -3.17
CA ILE A 232 -5.08 -24.14 -1.86
C ILE A 232 -5.31 -25.47 -1.15
N ILE A 233 -6.57 -25.89 -1.01
CA ILE A 233 -6.93 -27.16 -0.35
C ILE A 233 -6.27 -28.33 -1.07
N LYS A 234 -6.33 -28.36 -2.41
CA LYS A 234 -5.68 -29.39 -3.21
C LYS A 234 -4.17 -29.43 -3.00
N SER A 235 -3.51 -28.27 -2.85
CA SER A 235 -2.07 -28.22 -2.57
C SER A 235 -1.74 -28.58 -1.11
N ALA A 236 -2.66 -28.41 -0.17
CA ALA A 236 -2.47 -28.71 1.25
C ALA A 236 -2.72 -30.19 1.58
N THR A 237 -3.83 -30.75 1.11
CA THR A 237 -4.31 -32.09 1.47
C THR A 237 -4.26 -33.11 0.33
N GLY A 238 -4.10 -32.65 -0.91
CA GLY A 238 -4.23 -33.50 -2.10
C GLY A 238 -5.68 -33.83 -2.49
N MET A 239 -6.68 -33.35 -1.74
CA MET A 239 -8.10 -33.61 -2.02
C MET A 239 -8.63 -32.70 -3.14
N ASN A 240 -9.41 -33.26 -4.07
CA ASN A 240 -10.18 -32.48 -5.04
C ASN A 240 -11.54 -32.12 -4.42
N CYS A 241 -11.86 -30.83 -4.34
CA CYS A 241 -13.07 -30.30 -3.70
C CYS A 241 -13.93 -29.46 -4.66
N ASN A 242 -13.92 -29.81 -5.95
CA ASN A 242 -14.58 -29.03 -7.02
C ASN A 242 -16.09 -28.87 -6.81
N ASP A 243 -16.72 -29.87 -6.19
CA ASP A 243 -18.18 -29.96 -6.03
C ASP A 243 -18.68 -29.29 -4.74
N MET A 244 -17.77 -28.87 -3.85
CA MET A 244 -18.14 -28.27 -2.57
C MET A 244 -18.65 -26.83 -2.72
N ASN A 245 -19.54 -26.45 -1.82
CA ASN A 245 -20.02 -25.07 -1.71
C ASN A 245 -18.96 -24.17 -1.02
N LYS A 246 -19.17 -22.85 -1.05
CA LYS A 246 -18.18 -21.90 -0.52
C LYS A 246 -17.98 -22.01 1.00
N GLU A 247 -19.01 -22.42 1.72
CA GLU A 247 -19.00 -22.54 3.19
C GLU A 247 -18.24 -23.79 3.63
N GLU A 248 -18.46 -24.92 2.94
CA GLU A 248 -17.72 -26.17 3.11
C GLU A 248 -16.23 -25.98 2.79
N LEU A 249 -15.92 -25.28 1.68
CA LEU A 249 -14.54 -24.93 1.33
C LEU A 249 -13.87 -24.10 2.42
N HIS A 250 -14.59 -23.13 2.99
CA HIS A 250 -14.05 -22.28 4.05
C HIS A 250 -13.76 -23.08 5.33
N LYS A 251 -14.67 -23.98 5.71
CA LYS A 251 -14.50 -24.82 6.89
C LYS A 251 -13.31 -25.76 6.74
N VAL A 252 -13.22 -26.46 5.61
CA VAL A 252 -12.09 -27.36 5.33
C VAL A 252 -10.78 -26.59 5.29
N LEU A 253 -10.76 -25.40 4.70
CA LEU A 253 -9.56 -24.56 4.70
C LEU A 253 -9.14 -24.15 6.11
N GLN A 254 -10.08 -23.79 6.99
CA GLN A 254 -9.78 -23.47 8.39
C GLN A 254 -9.23 -24.68 9.14
N ASP A 255 -9.87 -25.84 9.01
CA ASP A 255 -9.42 -27.07 9.67
C ASP A 255 -7.98 -27.44 9.21
N CYS A 256 -7.70 -27.34 7.91
CA CYS A 256 -6.36 -27.59 7.35
C CYS A 256 -5.27 -26.65 7.86
N LEU A 257 -5.62 -25.40 8.21
CA LEU A 257 -4.67 -24.41 8.72
C LEU A 257 -4.48 -24.54 10.25
N ASN A 258 -5.51 -25.00 10.96
CA ASN A 258 -5.52 -25.08 12.43
C ASN A 258 -4.88 -26.37 12.99
N GLU A 259 -4.84 -27.49 12.24
CA GLU A 259 -4.17 -28.73 12.69
C GLU A 259 -2.66 -28.53 13.00
N GLY A 260 -2.03 -27.48 12.47
CA GLY A 260 -0.66 -27.08 12.81
C GLY A 260 -0.51 -26.26 14.10
N GLU A 261 -1.58 -25.69 14.66
CA GLU A 261 -1.53 -24.79 15.83
C GLU A 261 -1.61 -25.53 17.19
N GLU A 262 -2.17 -26.76 17.24
CA GLU A 262 -2.45 -27.47 18.51
C GLU A 262 -1.20 -27.77 19.35
N LYS A 263 -0.04 -28.03 18.74
CA LYS A 263 1.21 -28.35 19.48
C LYS A 263 1.91 -27.12 20.07
N GLN A 264 1.72 -25.92 19.51
CA GLN A 264 2.30 -24.69 20.05
C GLN A 264 1.55 -24.21 21.30
N HIS A 265 0.24 -24.48 21.37
CA HIS A 265 -0.61 -24.06 22.48
C HIS A 265 -0.22 -24.76 23.80
N ASP A 266 0.20 -26.01 23.76
CA ASP A 266 0.58 -26.80 24.96
C ASP A 266 1.88 -26.31 25.63
N ASN A 267 2.85 -25.83 24.86
CA ASN A 267 4.11 -25.29 25.40
C ASN A 267 3.93 -23.88 25.96
N LEU A 268 3.12 -23.05 25.30
CA LEU A 268 2.81 -21.68 25.76
C LEU A 268 2.00 -21.69 27.06
N VAL A 269 1.10 -22.66 27.24
CA VAL A 269 0.34 -22.82 28.49
C VAL A 269 1.27 -23.08 29.69
N LYS A 270 2.30 -23.92 29.53
CA LYS A 270 3.29 -24.16 30.59
C LYS A 270 4.11 -22.91 30.93
N ILE A 271 4.48 -22.12 29.94
CA ILE A 271 5.25 -20.88 30.16
C ILE A 271 4.37 -19.81 30.82
N ARG A 272 3.10 -19.69 30.40
CA ARG A 272 2.08 -18.84 31.03
C ARG A 272 1.95 -19.11 32.52
N GLU A 273 1.87 -20.38 32.93
CA GLU A 273 1.78 -20.76 34.34
C GLU A 273 3.01 -20.31 35.14
N GLY A 274 4.21 -20.43 34.56
CA GLY A 274 5.45 -19.93 35.16
C GLY A 274 5.48 -18.42 35.36
N ILE A 275 4.92 -17.64 34.42
CA ILE A 275 4.82 -16.17 34.52
C ILE A 275 3.82 -15.78 35.62
N VAL A 276 2.67 -16.44 35.69
CA VAL A 276 1.65 -16.17 36.71
C VAL A 276 2.18 -16.47 38.11
N GLN A 277 2.89 -17.58 38.31
CA GLN A 277 3.52 -17.91 39.60
C GLN A 277 4.54 -16.85 40.02
N LYS A 278 5.33 -16.34 39.06
CA LYS A 278 6.33 -15.29 39.27
C LYS A 278 5.73 -13.94 39.69
N CYS A 279 4.48 -13.66 39.32
CA CYS A 279 3.77 -12.43 39.69
C CYS A 279 3.24 -12.41 41.15
N LYS A 280 3.36 -13.51 41.91
CA LYS A 280 2.98 -13.63 43.34
C LYS A 280 1.61 -13.03 43.71
N GLY A 281 0.63 -13.10 42.80
CA GLY A 281 -0.74 -12.63 43.04
C GLY A 281 -0.98 -11.12 42.83
N VAL A 282 0.00 -10.35 42.35
CA VAL A 282 -0.20 -8.93 42.03
C VAL A 282 -1.02 -8.80 40.74
N ALA A 283 -2.30 -8.50 40.86
CA ALA A 283 -3.25 -8.44 39.74
C ALA A 283 -2.81 -7.47 38.63
N LEU A 284 -2.16 -6.36 38.99
CA LEU A 284 -1.69 -5.38 38.02
C LEU A 284 -0.52 -5.93 37.19
N ALA A 285 0.44 -6.63 37.81
CA ALA A 285 1.56 -7.26 37.10
C ALA A 285 1.08 -8.34 36.11
N VAL A 286 0.11 -9.16 36.54
CA VAL A 286 -0.52 -10.16 35.67
C VAL A 286 -1.25 -9.50 34.51
N LYS A 287 -1.98 -8.40 34.75
CA LYS A 287 -2.71 -7.67 33.71
C LYS A 287 -1.75 -7.01 32.70
N THR A 288 -0.68 -6.39 33.17
CA THR A 288 0.31 -5.71 32.32
C THR A 288 1.09 -6.72 31.48
N LEU A 289 1.62 -7.79 32.08
CA LEU A 289 2.32 -8.85 31.35
C LEU A 289 1.37 -9.61 30.43
N GLY A 290 0.14 -9.88 30.88
CA GLY A 290 -0.90 -10.50 30.05
C GLY A 290 -1.28 -9.64 28.85
N SER A 291 -1.35 -8.32 29.00
CA SER A 291 -1.58 -7.41 27.87
C SER A 291 -0.40 -7.35 26.91
N LEU A 292 0.83 -7.44 27.43
CA LEU A 292 2.06 -7.43 26.62
C LEU A 292 2.22 -8.73 25.82
N LEU A 293 1.81 -9.86 26.40
CA LEU A 293 1.90 -11.19 25.79
C LEU A 293 0.68 -11.55 24.93
N ARG A 294 -0.39 -10.75 24.94
CA ARG A 294 -1.64 -11.03 24.22
C ARG A 294 -1.45 -11.16 22.71
N SER A 295 -0.47 -10.43 22.15
CA SER A 295 -0.15 -10.39 20.72
C SER A 295 1.04 -11.27 20.33
N THR A 296 1.68 -11.97 21.28
CA THR A 296 2.87 -12.75 21.02
C THR A 296 2.52 -14.24 21.07
N ARG A 297 2.78 -14.99 19.98
CA ARG A 297 2.65 -16.46 19.93
C ARG A 297 3.99 -17.20 19.93
N VAL A 298 5.11 -16.46 20.02
CA VAL A 298 6.47 -17.00 19.91
C VAL A 298 6.95 -17.52 21.26
N GLN A 299 7.22 -18.83 21.37
CA GLN A 299 7.67 -19.47 22.61
C GLN A 299 8.88 -18.76 23.23
N HIS A 300 9.87 -18.39 22.42
CA HIS A 300 11.10 -17.75 22.91
C HIS A 300 10.85 -16.39 23.57
N GLU A 301 9.92 -15.58 23.06
CA GLU A 301 9.57 -14.29 23.68
C GLU A 301 8.87 -14.48 25.02
N TRP A 302 8.03 -15.51 25.16
CA TRP A 302 7.42 -15.87 26.44
C TRP A 302 8.47 -16.35 27.45
N GLU A 303 9.50 -17.08 26.99
CA GLU A 303 10.63 -17.50 27.81
C GLU A 303 11.50 -16.31 28.22
N VAL A 304 11.77 -15.36 27.32
CA VAL A 304 12.50 -14.13 27.62
C VAL A 304 11.74 -13.30 28.65
N VAL A 305 10.42 -13.12 28.52
CA VAL A 305 9.61 -12.42 29.52
C VAL A 305 9.62 -13.16 30.86
N ARG A 306 9.46 -14.49 30.84
CA ARG A 306 9.55 -15.34 32.04
C ARG A 306 10.91 -15.21 32.72
N ASP A 307 12.00 -15.22 31.96
CA ASP A 307 13.38 -15.35 32.46
C ASP A 307 14.12 -14.01 32.61
N SER A 308 13.52 -12.92 32.12
CA SER A 308 14.01 -11.55 32.30
C SER A 308 14.06 -11.17 33.79
N GLU A 309 15.01 -10.28 34.13
CA GLU A 309 15.14 -9.71 35.48
C GLU A 309 13.94 -8.82 35.90
N LEU A 310 12.96 -8.61 35.02
CA LEU A 310 11.68 -7.95 35.32
C LEU A 310 10.92 -8.65 36.45
N VAL A 311 11.10 -9.97 36.59
CA VAL A 311 10.53 -10.79 37.67
C VAL A 311 11.35 -10.71 38.96
N LYS A 312 12.60 -10.24 38.89
CA LYS A 312 13.48 -9.97 40.03
C LYS A 312 13.52 -8.49 40.40
N LEU A 313 12.45 -7.74 40.13
CA LEU A 313 12.32 -6.43 40.75
C LEU A 313 12.22 -6.65 42.25
N LYS A 314 13.32 -6.36 42.97
CA LYS A 314 13.24 -5.90 44.35
C LYS A 314 12.33 -4.69 44.30
N GLN A 315 11.05 -4.91 44.56
CA GLN A 315 10.06 -3.87 44.73
C GLN A 315 10.51 -3.08 45.97
N GLU A 316 11.22 -1.99 45.76
CA GLU A 316 11.05 -0.86 46.66
C GLU A 316 9.61 -0.39 46.42
N GLU A 317 8.81 -0.45 47.48
CA GLU A 317 7.38 -0.16 47.44
C GLU A 317 7.13 1.17 46.73
N ASN A 318 6.40 1.12 45.62
CA ASN A 318 5.85 2.24 44.83
C ASN A 318 6.61 2.75 43.60
N ASP A 319 7.72 2.15 43.16
CA ASP A 319 8.37 2.63 41.93
C ASP A 319 7.76 2.01 40.65
N ILE A 320 6.82 2.73 40.04
CA ILE A 320 6.17 2.38 38.76
C ILE A 320 7.03 2.73 37.53
N LEU A 321 8.13 3.48 37.71
CA LEU A 321 8.94 3.98 36.60
C LEU A 321 9.54 2.89 35.72
N PRO A 322 10.01 1.73 36.24
CA PRO A 322 10.54 0.66 35.39
C PRO A 322 9.48 0.08 34.44
N ALA A 323 8.24 -0.06 34.91
CA ALA A 323 7.13 -0.57 34.11
C ALA A 323 6.70 0.45 33.03
N LEU A 324 6.62 1.74 33.40
CA LEU A 324 6.29 2.81 32.45
C LEU A 324 7.38 3.02 31.39
N LYS A 325 8.65 2.91 31.79
CA LYS A 325 9.78 2.98 30.86
C LYS A 325 9.71 1.85 29.85
N LEU A 326 9.40 0.63 30.29
CA LEU A 326 9.23 -0.50 29.40
C LEU A 326 8.07 -0.27 28.42
N SER A 327 6.92 0.24 28.89
CA SER A 327 5.82 0.62 27.98
C SER A 327 6.23 1.69 26.97
N TYR A 328 7.00 2.70 27.38
CA TYR A 328 7.53 3.72 26.48
C TYR A 328 8.49 3.15 25.45
N ASP A 329 9.43 2.28 25.86
CA ASP A 329 10.44 1.70 24.97
C ASP A 329 9.83 0.83 23.87
N HIS A 330 8.65 0.23 24.10
CA HIS A 330 7.94 -0.60 23.14
C HIS A 330 6.97 0.18 22.22
N LEU A 331 6.78 1.49 22.42
CA LEU A 331 5.96 2.29 21.52
C LEU A 331 6.62 2.46 20.12
N PRO A 332 5.84 2.43 19.03
CA PRO A 332 6.30 2.81 17.70
C PRO A 332 6.93 4.20 17.70
N TRP A 333 7.98 4.40 16.91
CA TRP A 333 8.78 5.63 16.91
C TRP A 333 7.95 6.90 16.65
N TYR A 334 6.91 6.82 15.82
CA TYR A 334 6.01 7.93 15.52
C TYR A 334 5.06 8.26 16.69
N LEU A 335 4.69 7.27 17.51
CA LEU A 335 3.88 7.49 18.72
C LEU A 335 4.71 7.99 19.91
N LYS A 336 5.99 7.63 19.99
CA LYS A 336 6.91 8.13 21.03
C LYS A 336 6.99 9.66 21.03
N GLN A 337 6.98 10.28 19.85
CA GLN A 337 7.01 11.74 19.69
C GLN A 337 5.69 12.38 20.14
N CYS A 338 4.56 11.79 19.75
CA CYS A 338 3.23 12.22 20.17
C CYS A 338 3.03 12.12 21.70
N PHE A 339 3.48 11.01 22.30
CA PHE A 339 3.42 10.78 23.76
C PHE A 339 4.35 11.73 24.52
N ALA A 340 5.58 11.93 24.05
CA ALA A 340 6.51 12.87 24.67
C ALA A 340 5.99 14.32 24.63
N PHE A 341 5.29 14.71 23.56
CA PHE A 341 4.67 16.03 23.47
C PHE A 341 3.63 16.30 24.57
N CYS A 342 2.97 15.27 25.09
CA CYS A 342 2.03 15.42 26.20
C CYS A 342 2.69 15.94 27.49
N SER A 343 4.03 15.83 27.63
CA SER A 343 4.77 16.39 28.76
C SER A 343 4.84 17.91 28.78
N VAL A 344 4.50 18.58 27.67
CA VAL A 344 4.44 20.05 27.58
C VAL A 344 3.26 20.60 28.39
N PHE A 345 2.21 19.80 28.61
CA PHE A 345 1.07 20.24 29.39
C PHE A 345 1.39 20.20 30.89
N PRO A 346 0.89 21.16 31.68
CA PRO A 346 0.99 21.11 33.13
C PRO A 346 0.39 19.81 33.68
N LYS A 347 0.87 19.40 34.84
CA LYS A 347 0.29 18.27 35.56
C LYS A 347 -1.21 18.49 35.75
N ASP A 348 -1.99 17.45 35.52
CA ASP A 348 -3.46 17.42 35.66
C ASP A 348 -4.23 18.35 34.70
N PHE A 349 -3.59 18.79 33.60
CA PHE A 349 -4.25 19.60 32.57
C PHE A 349 -5.17 18.76 31.68
N GLU A 350 -6.47 19.09 31.67
CA GLU A 350 -7.45 18.46 30.78
C GLU A 350 -7.39 19.08 29.38
N PHE A 351 -7.19 18.23 28.37
CA PHE A 351 -7.28 18.61 26.96
C PHE A 351 -8.23 17.68 26.21
N GLY A 352 -9.01 18.26 25.29
CA GLY A 352 -9.83 17.48 24.36
C GLY A 352 -8.97 16.84 23.26
N HIS A 353 -9.34 15.64 22.81
CA HIS A 353 -8.63 14.88 21.77
C HIS A 353 -8.46 15.69 20.48
N TYR A 354 -9.48 16.43 20.04
CA TYR A 354 -9.39 17.31 18.88
C TYR A 354 -8.30 18.39 19.00
N ARG A 355 -8.09 18.92 20.21
CA ARG A 355 -7.08 19.96 20.47
C ARG A 355 -5.68 19.37 20.44
N LEU A 356 -5.50 18.16 20.97
CA LEU A 356 -4.23 17.44 20.94
C LEU A 356 -3.84 17.07 19.50
N ILE A 357 -4.78 16.53 18.71
CA ILE A 357 -4.56 16.18 17.30
C ILE A 357 -4.11 17.39 16.48
N ARG A 358 -4.76 18.55 16.66
CA ARG A 358 -4.36 19.78 15.95
C ARG A 358 -2.96 20.25 16.32
N LEU A 359 -2.54 20.05 17.57
CA LEU A 359 -1.19 20.38 18.00
C LEU A 359 -0.16 19.42 17.39
N TRP A 360 -0.47 18.13 17.30
CA TRP A 360 0.35 17.16 16.58
C TRP A 360 0.45 17.45 15.08
N MET A 361 -0.65 17.89 14.45
CA MET A 361 -0.66 18.36 13.06
C MET A 361 0.26 19.57 12.87
N ALA A 362 0.14 20.58 13.73
CA ALA A 362 0.94 21.81 13.64
C ALA A 362 2.45 21.55 13.81
N ASN A 363 2.82 20.54 14.58
CA ASN A 363 4.21 20.13 14.78
C ASN A 363 4.70 19.07 13.78
N GLY A 364 3.84 18.63 12.85
CA GLY A 364 4.20 17.66 11.81
C GLY A 364 4.43 16.23 12.32
N PHE A 365 3.83 15.85 13.46
CA PHE A 365 4.01 14.52 14.04
C PHE A 365 3.15 13.43 13.37
N LEU A 366 2.12 13.84 12.60
CA LEU A 366 1.21 12.91 11.94
C LEU A 366 1.77 12.49 10.57
N GLN A 367 2.01 11.19 10.41
CA GLN A 367 2.53 10.62 9.17
C GLN A 367 1.41 10.01 8.35
N SER A 368 1.25 10.53 7.13
CA SER A 368 0.32 9.98 6.16
C SER A 368 0.95 8.83 5.39
N ARG A 369 0.20 7.72 5.25
CA ARG A 369 0.57 6.59 4.40
C ARG A 369 0.02 6.71 2.96
N TYR A 370 -0.91 7.63 2.73
CA TYR A 370 -1.62 7.81 1.44
C TYR A 370 -1.83 9.30 1.12
N GLU A 371 -1.68 9.71 -0.15
CA GLU A 371 -1.79 11.13 -0.56
C GLU A 371 -3.13 11.82 -0.21
N ASN A 372 -4.18 11.06 0.15
CA ASN A 372 -5.53 11.56 0.40
C ASN A 372 -6.06 11.33 1.83
N GLU A 373 -5.20 10.99 2.79
CA GLU A 373 -5.66 10.81 4.19
C GLU A 373 -5.80 12.16 4.90
N GLU A 374 -6.96 12.42 5.51
CA GLU A 374 -7.14 13.61 6.34
C GLU A 374 -6.26 13.50 7.61
N PRO A 375 -5.49 14.55 7.95
CA PRO A 375 -4.61 14.52 9.12
C PRO A 375 -5.36 14.25 10.43
N GLU A 376 -6.63 14.66 10.51
CA GLU A 376 -7.48 14.43 11.67
C GLU A 376 -7.79 12.95 11.87
N ASP A 377 -7.99 12.19 10.78
CA ASP A 377 -8.20 10.75 10.83
C ASP A 377 -6.94 9.99 11.25
N ILE A 378 -5.76 10.46 10.82
CA ILE A 378 -4.48 9.92 11.28
C ILE A 378 -4.34 10.13 12.79
N GLY A 379 -4.63 11.33 13.27
CA GLY A 379 -4.56 11.67 14.70
C GLY A 379 -5.55 10.87 15.55
N ASN A 380 -6.77 10.63 15.05
CA ASN A 380 -7.76 9.81 15.72
C ASN A 380 -7.29 8.35 15.86
N ARG A 381 -6.65 7.78 14.83
CA ARG A 381 -6.08 6.41 14.91
C ARG A 381 -4.92 6.29 15.90
N TYR A 382 -4.17 7.36 16.16
CA TYR A 382 -3.07 7.34 17.13
C TYR A 382 -3.58 7.35 18.58
N LEU A 383 -4.85 7.69 18.81
CA LEU A 383 -5.49 7.72 20.14
C LEU A 383 -6.35 6.47 20.44
N GLN A 384 -6.62 5.62 19.44
CA GLN A 384 -7.29 4.33 19.58
C GLN A 384 -6.29 3.24 19.93
#